data_AF-A0A2H0NE92-F1
#
_entry.id   AF-A0A2H0NE92-F1
#
_cell.length_a   1.000
_cell.length_b   1.000
_cell.length_c   1.000
_cell.angle_alpha   90.00
_cell.angle_beta   90.00
_cell.angle_gamma   90.00
#
_symmetry.space_group_name_H-M   'P 1'
#
loop_
_entity.id
_entity.type
_entity.pdbx_description
1 polymer ?
#
loop_
_entity_poly.entity_id
_entity_poly.type
_entity_poly.pdbx_seq_one_letter_code
_entity_poly.pdbx_strand_id
1 'polypeptide(L)'
;MKTSYSFIFFILIFLIVAAIFLILNKETAGQEKTLRQTLGCYFGPIADSVLDLRADTTLVGAFISFREVPLPDETRKELDDLNIVLDERTWIFDYVLGEIPIDSLCPLAEDKSVKSIFIP
;
A
#
# COMPACT_ATOMS: atom_id res chain seq x y z
N MET A 1 -57.01 -20.26 16.76
CA MET A 1 -56.36 -18.93 16.56
C MET A 1 -55.17 -18.78 17.51
N LYS A 2 -53.97 -19.24 17.14
CA LYS A 2 -52.71 -19.00 17.90
C LYS A 2 -51.46 -18.85 16.99
N THR A 3 -51.58 -19.20 15.70
CA THR A 3 -50.47 -19.18 14.72
C THR A 3 -50.26 -17.82 14.05
N SER A 4 -51.24 -16.91 14.12
CA SER A 4 -51.18 -15.62 13.42
C SER A 4 -50.13 -14.66 14.01
N TYR A 5 -49.92 -14.67 15.33
CA TYR A 5 -48.90 -13.83 15.99
C TYR A 5 -47.46 -14.34 15.77
N SER A 6 -47.30 -15.66 15.56
CA SER A 6 -45.98 -16.27 15.33
C SER A 6 -45.39 -15.88 13.97
N PHE A 7 -46.25 -15.68 12.96
CA PHE A 7 -45.82 -15.27 11.61
C PHE A 7 -45.34 -13.82 11.59
N ILE A 8 -46.04 -12.93 12.30
CA ILE A 8 -45.68 -11.51 12.42
C ILE A 8 -44.34 -11.35 13.14
N PHE A 9 -44.11 -12.14 14.18
CA PHE A 9 -42.84 -12.14 14.91
C PHE A 9 -41.66 -12.57 14.03
N PHE A 10 -41.87 -13.56 13.16
CA PHE A 10 -40.85 -14.01 12.21
C PHE A 10 -40.49 -12.94 11.18
N ILE A 11 -41.50 -12.24 10.64
CA ILE A 11 -41.30 -11.13 9.70
C ILE A 11 -40.52 -9.99 10.37
N LEU A 12 -40.82 -9.70 11.63
CA LEU A 12 -40.13 -8.66 12.40
C LEU A 12 -38.65 -8.99 12.60
N ILE A 13 -38.33 -10.24 12.99
CA ILE A 13 -36.94 -10.70 13.12
C ILE A 13 -36.21 -10.61 11.80
N PHE A 14 -36.85 -11.02 10.69
CA PHE A 14 -36.24 -10.98 9.38
C PHE A 14 -35.90 -9.54 8.95
N LEU A 15 -36.77 -8.58 9.22
CA LEU A 15 -36.52 -7.16 8.99
C LEU A 15 -35.35 -6.63 9.83
N ILE A 16 -35.25 -7.03 11.11
CA ILE A 16 -34.15 -6.63 11.99
C ILE A 16 -32.83 -7.20 11.49
N VAL A 17 -32.78 -8.48 11.12
CA VAL A 17 -31.58 -9.11 10.57
C VAL A 17 -31.17 -8.45 9.25
N ALA A 18 -32.11 -8.17 8.35
CA ALA A 18 -31.85 -7.47 7.10
C ALA A 18 -31.30 -6.05 7.33
N ALA A 19 -31.83 -5.32 8.32
CA ALA A 19 -31.32 -4.00 8.70
C ALA A 19 -29.90 -4.07 9.27
N ILE A 20 -29.61 -5.06 10.12
CA ILE A 20 -28.27 -5.29 10.67
C ILE A 20 -27.26 -5.61 9.55
N PHE A 21 -27.63 -6.48 8.60
CA PHE A 21 -26.79 -6.78 7.45
C PHE A 21 -26.55 -5.57 6.53
N LEU A 22 -27.56 -4.70 6.35
CA LEU A 22 -27.40 -3.46 5.57
C LEU A 22 -26.46 -2.46 6.24
N ILE A 23 -26.44 -2.39 7.57
CA ILE A 23 -25.53 -1.50 8.33
C ILE A 23 -24.11 -2.07 8.31
N LEU A 24 -23.93 -3.37 8.56
CA LEU A 24 -22.62 -4.03 8.57
C LEU A 24 -21.93 -4.00 7.19
N ASN A 25 -22.69 -4.20 6.10
CA ASN A 25 -22.13 -4.08 4.74
C ASN A 25 -21.72 -2.65 4.39
N LYS A 26 -22.29 -1.64 5.05
CA LYS A 26 -21.92 -0.23 4.82
C LYS A 26 -20.56 0.10 5.43
N GLU A 27 -20.20 -0.51 6.56
CA GLU A 27 -18.90 -0.28 7.22
C GLU A 27 -17.75 -1.01 6.50
N THR A 28 -18.03 -2.09 5.79
CA THR A 28 -17.03 -2.82 4.97
C THR A 28 -16.87 -2.29 3.54
N ALA A 29 -17.72 -1.34 3.11
CA ALA A 29 -17.69 -0.75 1.77
C ALA A 29 -16.93 0.58 1.67
N GLY A 30 -16.17 0.96 2.70
CA GLY A 30 -15.11 1.94 2.53
C GLY A 30 -13.96 1.28 1.79
N GLN A 31 -13.92 1.36 0.46
CA GLN A 31 -12.73 0.98 -0.30
C GLN A 31 -11.55 1.74 0.31
N GLU A 32 -10.68 1.05 1.04
CA GLU A 32 -9.45 1.65 1.55
C GLU A 32 -8.71 2.21 0.33
N LYS A 33 -8.53 3.53 0.30
CA LYS A 33 -7.81 4.18 -0.80
C LYS A 33 -6.40 3.59 -0.81
N THR A 34 -5.92 3.23 -1.99
CA THR A 34 -4.56 2.74 -2.16
C THR A 34 -3.61 3.88 -2.48
N LEU A 35 -2.30 3.65 -2.35
CA LEU A 35 -1.27 4.60 -2.76
C LEU A 35 -1.41 4.96 -4.25
N ARG A 36 -1.81 4.03 -5.11
CA ARG A 36 -2.11 4.27 -6.53
C ARG A 36 -3.07 5.43 -6.76
N GLN A 37 -4.05 5.61 -5.87
CA GLN A 37 -5.09 6.63 -5.99
C GLN A 37 -4.65 7.99 -5.41
N THR A 38 -3.52 8.03 -4.69
CA THR A 38 -3.06 9.18 -3.92
C THR A 38 -1.75 9.76 -4.47
N LEU A 39 -0.88 8.91 -5.01
CA LEU A 39 0.42 9.29 -5.57
C LEU A 39 0.31 9.64 -7.06
N GLY A 40 1.04 10.68 -7.49
CA GLY A 40 1.12 11.08 -8.89
C GLY A 40 2.08 10.24 -9.77
N CYS A 41 2.92 9.39 -9.16
CA CYS A 41 4.07 8.75 -9.83
C CYS A 41 3.86 7.27 -10.24
N TYR A 42 2.63 6.86 -10.53
CA TYR A 42 2.24 5.45 -10.73
C TYR A 42 2.72 4.79 -12.05
N PHE A 43 3.41 5.51 -12.93
CA PHE A 43 3.97 4.98 -14.19
C PHE A 43 5.49 4.73 -14.15
N GLY A 44 6.12 4.96 -12.99
CA GLY A 44 7.56 4.85 -12.81
C GLY A 44 8.08 3.42 -12.54
N PRO A 45 9.31 3.28 -12.01
CA PRO A 45 9.89 2.00 -11.60
C PRO A 45 9.17 1.32 -10.41
N ILE A 46 8.03 1.82 -9.95
CA ILE A 46 7.29 1.30 -8.80
C ILE A 46 6.36 0.16 -9.25
N ALA A 47 6.52 -1.02 -8.66
CA ALA A 47 5.65 -2.16 -8.90
C ALA A 47 4.27 -2.00 -8.26
N ASP A 48 3.27 -2.69 -8.82
CA ASP A 48 1.90 -2.71 -8.31
C ASP A 48 1.82 -3.12 -6.83
N SER A 49 2.71 -4.01 -6.37
CA SER A 49 2.76 -4.46 -4.97
C SER A 49 3.05 -3.33 -3.98
N VAL A 50 3.71 -2.27 -4.40
CA VAL A 50 3.90 -1.04 -3.59
C VAL A 50 2.69 -0.12 -3.74
N LEU A 51 2.16 0.05 -4.95
CA LEU A 51 1.03 0.96 -5.22
C LEU A 51 -0.29 0.49 -4.59
N ASP A 52 -0.43 -0.80 -4.33
CA ASP A 52 -1.62 -1.40 -3.75
C ASP A 52 -1.63 -1.35 -2.21
N LEU A 53 -0.57 -0.80 -1.59
CA LEU A 53 -0.57 -0.49 -0.16
C LEU A 53 -1.63 0.58 0.18
N ARG A 54 -2.01 0.60 1.46
CA ARG A 54 -2.98 1.56 1.98
C ARG A 54 -2.48 3.00 1.88
N ALA A 55 -3.38 3.94 1.64
CA ALA A 55 -3.06 5.37 1.52
C ALA A 55 -2.55 6.02 2.82
N ASP A 56 -2.74 5.40 3.98
CA ASP A 56 -2.21 5.86 5.27
C ASP A 56 -0.81 5.31 5.59
N THR A 57 -0.19 4.60 4.65
CA THR A 57 1.19 4.09 4.79
C THR A 57 2.17 5.27 4.81
N THR A 58 2.98 5.37 5.86
CA THR A 58 4.01 6.41 6.01
C THR A 58 5.41 5.95 5.62
N LEU A 59 5.69 4.65 5.77
CA LEU A 59 6.98 4.02 5.51
C LEU A 59 6.76 2.71 4.76
N VAL A 60 7.55 2.49 3.70
CA VAL A 60 7.49 1.30 2.86
C VAL A 60 8.81 0.55 2.96
N GLY A 61 8.77 -0.70 3.40
CA GLY A 61 9.89 -1.62 3.26
C GLY A 61 9.80 -2.34 1.91
N ALA A 62 10.71 -2.02 0.98
CA ALA A 62 10.69 -2.58 -0.38
C ALA A 62 12.11 -2.88 -0.87
N PHE A 63 12.21 -3.82 -1.81
CA PHE A 63 13.45 -4.00 -2.57
C PHE A 63 13.58 -2.90 -3.60
N ILE A 64 14.76 -2.27 -3.62
CA ILE A 64 15.15 -1.25 -4.58
C ILE A 64 16.23 -1.87 -5.47
N SER A 65 16.01 -1.83 -6.78
CA SER A 65 16.98 -2.22 -7.79
C SER A 65 17.67 -0.97 -8.35
N PHE A 66 18.99 -0.98 -8.37
CA PHE A 66 19.79 0.12 -8.92
C PHE A 66 20.44 -0.26 -10.25
N ARG A 67 20.70 0.73 -11.10
CA ARG A 67 21.36 0.50 -12.40
C ARG A 67 22.86 0.24 -12.28
N GLU A 68 23.48 0.75 -11.23
CA GLU A 68 24.90 0.65 -10.98
C GLU A 68 25.15 0.23 -9.52
N VAL A 69 26.02 -0.77 -9.34
CA VAL A 69 26.48 -1.23 -8.02
C VAL A 69 27.99 -1.46 -8.13
N PRO A 70 28.83 -0.88 -7.24
CA PRO A 70 28.46 -0.10 -6.05
C PRO A 70 27.81 1.26 -6.38
N LEU A 71 26.94 1.74 -5.48
CA LEU A 71 26.28 3.04 -5.63
C LEU A 71 27.30 4.18 -5.66
N PRO A 72 27.22 5.10 -6.63
CA PRO A 72 27.98 6.34 -6.63
C PRO A 72 27.71 7.17 -5.37
N ASP A 73 28.69 7.97 -4.93
CA ASP A 73 28.54 8.84 -3.76
C ASP A 73 27.39 9.83 -3.91
N GLU A 74 27.11 10.29 -5.13
CA GLU A 74 25.99 11.18 -5.45
C GLU A 74 24.64 10.49 -5.16
N THR A 75 24.45 9.26 -5.63
CA THR A 75 23.23 8.48 -5.35
C THR A 75 23.07 8.20 -3.87
N ARG A 76 24.16 7.85 -3.15
CA ARG A 76 24.08 7.66 -1.69
C ARG A 76 23.62 8.91 -0.97
N LYS A 77 24.15 10.07 -1.36
CA LYS A 77 23.76 11.35 -0.79
C LYS A 77 22.31 11.70 -1.09
N GLU A 78 21.84 11.44 -2.32
CA GLU A 78 20.43 11.65 -2.68
C GLU A 78 19.48 10.76 -1.85
N LEU A 79 19.86 9.49 -1.62
CA LEU A 79 19.10 8.61 -0.74
C LEU A 79 19.06 9.12 0.71
N ASP A 80 20.19 9.61 1.23
CA ASP A 80 20.26 10.22 2.56
C ASP A 80 19.38 11.50 2.65
N ASP A 81 19.44 12.37 1.65
CA ASP A 81 18.61 13.60 1.58
C ASP A 81 17.10 13.26 1.52
N LEU A 82 16.75 12.10 0.96
CA LEU A 82 15.40 11.55 0.92
C LEU A 82 15.01 10.75 2.18
N ASN A 83 15.89 10.65 3.19
CA ASN A 83 15.72 9.82 4.38
C ASN A 83 15.43 8.34 4.08
N ILE A 84 16.03 7.80 3.01
CA ILE A 84 15.90 6.40 2.63
C ILE A 84 17.04 5.62 3.27
N VAL A 85 16.70 4.57 4.02
CA VAL A 85 17.70 3.74 4.71
C VAL A 85 17.81 2.40 4.01
N LEU A 86 19.01 2.06 3.53
CA LEU A 86 19.29 0.76 2.92
C LEU A 86 19.84 -0.22 3.97
N ASP A 87 19.32 -1.45 4.03
CA ASP A 87 19.96 -2.53 4.79
C ASP A 87 21.08 -3.15 3.94
N GLU A 88 22.29 -2.62 4.09
CA GLU A 88 23.51 -3.05 3.39
C GLU A 88 23.84 -4.55 3.57
N ARG A 89 23.19 -5.27 4.48
CA ARG A 89 23.37 -6.73 4.63
C ARG A 89 22.50 -7.54 3.68
N THR A 90 21.54 -6.91 3.03
CA THR A 90 20.53 -7.54 2.17
C THR A 90 20.83 -7.42 0.68
N TRP A 91 22.03 -6.95 0.31
CA TRP A 91 22.43 -6.86 -1.08
C TRP A 91 22.40 -8.22 -1.78
N ILE A 92 21.62 -8.28 -2.86
CA ILE A 92 21.54 -9.43 -3.76
C ILE A 92 21.65 -8.87 -5.18
N PHE A 93 22.83 -9.01 -5.80
CA PHE A 93 23.15 -8.40 -7.10
C PHE A 93 22.92 -6.87 -7.11
N ASP A 94 21.94 -6.41 -7.89
CA ASP A 94 21.53 -5.02 -8.02
C ASP A 94 20.37 -4.62 -7.08
N TYR A 95 19.94 -5.52 -6.19
CA TYR A 95 18.82 -5.31 -5.27
C TYR A 95 19.27 -5.15 -3.82
N VAL A 96 18.59 -4.29 -3.07
CA VAL A 96 18.76 -4.11 -1.63
C VAL A 96 17.43 -3.77 -0.98
N LEU A 97 17.21 -4.21 0.26
CA LEU A 97 16.05 -3.82 1.04
C LEU A 97 16.24 -2.38 1.54
N GLY A 98 15.27 -1.52 1.26
CA GLY A 98 15.25 -0.14 1.73
C GLY A 98 13.97 0.18 2.50
N GLU A 99 14.11 1.03 3.51
CA GLU A 99 13.00 1.73 4.16
C GLU A 99 12.80 3.08 3.48
N ILE A 100 11.65 3.26 2.82
CA ILE A 100 11.35 4.41 1.98
C ILE A 100 10.20 5.19 2.60
N PRO A 101 10.41 6.45 3.03
CA PRO A 101 9.31 7.33 3.42
C PRO A 101 8.37 7.57 2.24
N ILE A 102 7.06 7.61 2.49
CA ILE A 102 6.09 7.71 1.40
C ILE A 102 6.25 8.99 0.56
N ASP A 103 6.62 10.09 1.21
CA ASP A 103 6.86 11.39 0.56
C ASP A 103 8.09 11.35 -0.37
N SER A 104 9.03 10.44 -0.10
CA SER A 104 10.25 10.23 -0.87
C SER A 104 10.10 9.19 -1.98
N LEU A 105 8.99 8.45 -2.02
CA LEU A 105 8.79 7.37 -2.98
C LEU A 105 8.73 7.87 -4.44
N CYS A 106 8.04 9.00 -4.68
CA CYS A 106 7.97 9.58 -6.02
C CYS A 106 9.31 10.19 -6.47
N PRO A 107 9.99 11.03 -5.66
CA PRO A 107 11.35 11.49 -5.99
C PRO A 107 12.32 10.35 -6.29
N LEU A 108 12.29 9.28 -5.48
CA LEU A 108 13.11 8.09 -5.70
C LEU A 108 12.78 7.40 -7.03
N ALA A 109 11.50 7.34 -7.40
CA ALA A 109 11.06 6.74 -8.65
C ALA A 109 11.42 7.58 -9.89
N GLU A 110 11.63 8.88 -9.72
CA GLU A 110 12.10 9.79 -10.78
C GLU A 110 13.64 9.74 -10.97
N ASP A 111 14.37 9.24 -9.98
CA ASP A 111 15.82 9.05 -10.07
C ASP A 111 16.17 8.03 -11.16
N LYS A 112 17.10 8.44 -12.04
CA LYS A 112 17.61 7.61 -13.12
C LYS A 112 18.46 6.45 -12.62
N SER A 113 19.05 6.54 -11.43
CA SER A 113 19.83 5.47 -10.81
C SER A 113 18.95 4.27 -10.44
N VAL A 114 17.66 4.49 -10.23
CA VAL A 114 16.68 3.46 -9.85
C VAL A 114 16.14 2.75 -11.09
N LYS A 115 16.05 1.43 -10.99
CA LYS A 115 15.55 0.53 -12.03
C LYS A 115 14.18 -0.05 -11.68
N SER A 116 13.97 -0.45 -10.43
CA SER A 116 12.68 -0.94 -9.93
C SER A 116 12.57 -0.81 -8.41
N ILE A 117 11.33 -0.69 -7.91
CA ILE A 117 10.98 -0.70 -6.49
C ILE A 117 9.81 -1.68 -6.33
N PHE A 118 9.95 -2.74 -5.54
CA PHE A 118 8.90 -3.75 -5.37
C PHE A 118 8.91 -4.42 -4.00
N ILE A 119 7.75 -4.94 -3.61
CA ILE A 119 7.58 -5.87 -2.48
C ILE A 119 7.38 -7.28 -3.08
N PRO A 120 8.16 -8.30 -2.65
CA PRO A 120 8.10 -9.66 -3.19
C PRO A 120 6.79 -10.39 -2.83
#